data_AF-E1EVZ0-F1
#
_entry.id   AF-E1EVZ0-F1
#
_cell.length_a   1.000
_cell.length_b   1.000
_cell.length_c   1.000
_cell.angle_alpha   90.00
_cell.angle_beta   90.00
_cell.angle_gamma   90.00
#
_symmetry.space_group_name_H-M   'P 1'
#
loop_
_entity.id
_entity.type
_entity.pdbx_description
1 polymer ?
#
loop_
_entity_poly.entity_id
_entity_poly.type
_entity_poly.pdbx_seq_one_letter_code
_entity_poly.pdbx_strand_id
1 'polypeptide(L)'
;MNSIEEPRLTDAHRVKLRQNKRVRDLVSHPEIRATIEGILSRPGDRQRETALADAMRRESFRQLYELLVNIAEISDKDVGKD
;
A
#
# COMPACT_ATOMS: atom_id res chain seq x y z
N MET A 1 -2.69 3.69 -28.15
CA MET A 1 -2.17 3.64 -26.77
C MET A 1 -3.36 3.44 -25.85
N ASN A 2 -3.66 2.20 -25.47
CA ASN A 2 -4.57 1.96 -24.34
C ASN A 2 -3.68 1.87 -23.10
N SER A 3 -3.35 3.02 -22.51
CA SER A 3 -2.85 3.02 -21.14
C SER A 3 -4.01 2.58 -20.27
N ILE A 4 -3.97 1.34 -19.80
CA ILE A 4 -4.80 0.89 -18.70
C ILE A 4 -4.38 1.80 -17.54
N GLU A 5 -5.26 2.74 -17.19
CA GLU A 5 -5.02 3.67 -16.09
C GLU A 5 -4.93 2.85 -14.82
N GLU A 6 -3.74 2.71 -14.24
CA GLU A 6 -3.58 2.01 -12.98
C GLU A 6 -4.44 2.71 -11.93
N PRO A 7 -5.31 1.99 -11.20
CA PRO A 7 -6.21 2.60 -10.24
C PRO A 7 -5.39 3.26 -9.12
N ARG A 8 -5.40 4.60 -9.13
CA ARG A 8 -4.72 5.41 -8.11
C ARG A 8 -5.60 5.53 -6.87
N LEU A 9 -4.96 5.63 -5.72
CA LEU A 9 -5.66 5.93 -4.48
C LEU A 9 -6.35 7.30 -4.56
N THR A 10 -7.67 7.32 -4.33
CA THR A 10 -8.48 8.54 -4.24
C THR A 10 -8.21 9.28 -2.91
N ASP A 11 -8.67 10.53 -2.80
CA ASP A 11 -8.54 11.27 -1.54
C ASP A 11 -9.33 10.62 -0.39
N ALA A 12 -10.45 9.95 -0.69
CA ALA A 12 -11.17 9.13 0.28
C ALA A 12 -10.31 8.00 0.84
N HIS A 13 -9.53 7.31 -0.02
CA HIS A 13 -8.58 6.28 0.42
C HIS A 13 -7.51 6.89 1.34
N ARG A 14 -6.95 8.04 0.96
CA ARG A 14 -5.93 8.73 1.76
C ARG A 14 -6.44 9.20 3.12
N VAL A 15 -7.71 9.57 3.24
CA VAL A 15 -8.34 9.92 4.52
C VAL A 15 -8.52 8.67 5.38
N LYS A 16 -9.08 7.58 4.83
CA LYS A 16 -9.24 6.30 5.54
C LYS A 16 -7.89 5.75 6.03
N LEU A 17 -6.84 5.80 5.22
CA LEU A 17 -5.48 5.41 5.59
C LEU A 17 -4.97 6.20 6.80
N ARG A 18 -5.17 7.53 6.82
CA ARG A 18 -4.74 8.39 7.93
C ARG A 18 -5.56 8.17 9.21
N GLN A 19 -6.84 7.85 9.08
CA GLN A 19 -7.72 7.61 10.24
C GLN A 19 -7.48 6.23 10.88
N ASN A 20 -7.03 5.24 10.11
CA ASN A 20 -6.79 3.90 10.61
C ASN A 20 -5.58 3.87 11.55
N LYS A 21 -5.82 3.65 12.85
CA LYS A 21 -4.78 3.57 13.88
C LYS A 21 -3.74 2.48 13.56
N ARG A 22 -4.18 1.32 13.08
CA ARG A 22 -3.30 0.19 12.78
C ARG A 22 -2.37 0.48 11.60
N VAL A 23 -2.83 1.21 10.57
CA VAL A 23 -1.94 1.74 9.52
C VAL A 23 -0.87 2.61 10.15
N ARG A 24 -1.29 3.61 10.95
CA ARG A 24 -0.38 4.59 11.56
C ARG A 24 0.68 3.93 12.44
N ASP A 25 0.29 2.96 13.25
CA ASP A 25 1.19 2.23 14.14
C ASP A 25 2.21 1.42 13.31
N LEU A 26 1.76 0.73 12.25
CA LEU A 26 2.63 -0.06 11.37
C LEU A 26 3.60 0.81 10.56
N VAL A 27 3.15 1.90 9.94
CA VAL A 27 4.03 2.78 9.14
C VAL A 27 5.00 3.58 9.99
N SER A 28 4.68 3.78 11.29
CA SER A 28 5.60 4.41 12.24
C SER A 28 6.66 3.45 12.78
N HIS A 29 6.50 2.14 12.55
CA HIS A 29 7.48 1.15 12.97
C HIS A 29 8.78 1.29 12.15
N PRO A 30 9.96 1.45 12.78
CA PRO A 30 11.21 1.73 12.08
C PRO A 30 11.56 0.70 11.00
N GLU A 31 11.31 -0.58 11.28
CA GLU A 31 11.58 -1.67 10.33
C GLU A 31 10.70 -1.55 9.07
N ILE A 32 9.41 -1.24 9.26
CA ILE A 32 8.46 -1.12 8.16
C ILE A 32 8.82 0.11 7.33
N ARG A 33 9.13 1.23 7.99
CA ARG A 33 9.57 2.44 7.31
C ARG A 33 10.82 2.21 6.47
N ALA A 34 11.85 1.57 7.04
CA ALA A 34 13.07 1.23 6.30
C ALA A 34 12.79 0.30 5.11
N THR A 35 11.84 -0.63 5.27
CA THR A 35 11.42 -1.53 4.19
C THR A 35 10.73 -0.78 3.06
N ILE A 36 9.80 0.13 3.38
CA ILE A 36 9.11 0.98 2.39
C ILE A 36 10.12 1.86 1.65
N GLU A 37 10.99 2.56 2.38
CA GLU A 37 12.03 3.41 1.80
C GLU A 37 12.97 2.61 0.88
N GLY A 38 13.36 1.40 1.29
CA GLY A 38 14.21 0.51 0.50
C GLY A 38 13.55 -0.09 -0.74
N ILE A 39 12.22 -0.16 -0.80
CA ILE A 39 11.47 -0.50 -2.02
C ILE A 39 11.41 0.72 -2.93
N LEU A 40 11.01 1.88 -2.40
CA LEU A 40 10.80 3.11 -3.18
C LEU A 40 12.09 3.67 -3.78
N SER A 41 13.23 3.47 -3.10
CA SER A 41 14.54 3.90 -3.59
C SER A 41 15.05 3.10 -4.79
N ARG A 42 14.37 2.02 -5.21
CA ARG A 42 14.79 1.23 -6.37
C ARG A 42 14.46 1.97 -7.67
N PRO A 43 15.40 2.01 -8.64
CA PRO A 43 15.29 2.84 -9.84
C PRO A 43 14.33 2.30 -10.92
N GLY A 44 13.88 1.04 -10.82
CA GLY A 44 13.01 0.44 -11.83
C GLY A 44 12.00 -0.53 -11.24
N ASP A 45 10.88 -0.68 -11.94
CA ASP A 45 9.71 -1.42 -11.43
C ASP A 45 10.03 -2.88 -11.14
N ARG A 46 10.79 -3.56 -12.00
CA ARG A 46 11.26 -4.94 -11.74
C ARG A 46 12.05 -5.07 -10.44
N GLN A 47 12.85 -4.07 -10.09
CA GLN A 47 13.62 -4.08 -8.84
C GLN A 47 12.71 -3.78 -7.64
N ARG A 48 11.71 -2.92 -7.81
CA ARG A 48 10.67 -2.64 -6.79
C ARG A 48 9.81 -3.87 -6.52
N GLU A 49 9.37 -4.56 -7.56
CA GLU A 49 8.61 -5.82 -7.47
C GLU A 49 9.41 -6.90 -6.74
N THR A 50 10.70 -7.05 -7.06
CA THR A 50 11.58 -8.01 -6.37
C THR A 50 11.72 -7.65 -4.88
N ALA A 51 11.96 -6.37 -4.57
CA ALA A 51 12.06 -5.91 -3.19
C ALA A 51 10.73 -6.05 -2.42
N LEU A 52 9.60 -5.83 -3.10
CA LEU A 52 8.27 -6.04 -2.54
C LEU A 52 8.03 -7.53 -2.23
N ALA A 53 8.36 -8.43 -3.16
CA ALA A 53 8.23 -9.87 -2.95
C ALA A 53 9.06 -10.35 -1.76
N ASP A 54 10.28 -9.82 -1.59
CA ASP A 54 11.12 -10.10 -0.42
C ASP A 54 10.53 -9.54 0.87
N ALA A 55 9.98 -8.32 0.85
CA ALA A 55 9.31 -7.70 2.00
C ALA A 55 8.07 -8.50 2.44
N MET A 56 7.31 -9.05 1.49
CA MET A 56 6.12 -9.88 1.75
C MET A 56 6.40 -11.21 2.47
N ARG A 57 7.67 -11.63 2.59
CA ARG A 57 8.08 -12.75 3.45
C ARG A 57 7.97 -12.42 4.94
N ARG A 58 7.98 -11.13 5.31
CA ARG A 58 7.86 -10.68 6.70
C ARG A 58 6.39 -10.51 7.06
N GLU A 59 5.97 -11.11 8.17
CA GLU A 59 4.57 -11.08 8.59
C GLU A 59 4.08 -9.66 8.86
N SER A 60 4.89 -8.83 9.54
CA SER A 60 4.55 -7.44 9.86
C SER A 60 4.29 -6.59 8.61
N PHE A 61 5.10 -6.77 7.56
CA PHE A 61 4.92 -6.08 6.29
C PHE A 61 3.72 -6.63 5.51
N ARG A 62 3.51 -7.96 5.53
CA ARG A 62 2.34 -8.59 4.91
C ARG A 62 1.03 -8.08 5.54
N GLN A 63 0.97 -7.99 6.87
CA GLN A 63 -0.19 -7.44 7.56
C GLN A 63 -0.46 -5.98 7.18
N LEU A 64 0.59 -5.17 7.01
CA LEU A 64 0.43 -3.81 6.47
C LEU A 64 -0.13 -3.85 5.05
N TYR A 65 0.46 -4.65 4.16
CA TYR A 65 0.06 -4.77 2.76
C TYR A 65 -1.42 -5.18 2.63
N GLU A 66 -1.86 -6.23 3.31
CA GLU A 66 -3.26 -6.68 3.31
C GLU A 66 -4.20 -5.59 3.80
N LEU A 67 -3.80 -4.84 4.82
CA LEU A 67 -4.60 -3.75 5.36
C LEU A 67 -4.70 -2.56 4.39
N LEU A 68 -3.63 -2.25 3.65
CA LEU A 68 -3.64 -1.25 2.58
C LEU A 68 -4.54 -1.67 1.42
N VAL A 69 -4.46 -2.93 0.98
CA VAL A 69 -5.31 -3.50 -0.09
C VAL A 69 -6.78 -3.45 0.33
N ASN A 70 -7.12 -3.92 1.53
CA ASN A 70 -8.49 -3.86 2.02
C ASN A 70 -9.06 -2.43 2.03
N ILE A 71 -8.25 -1.43 2.42
CA ILE A 71 -8.70 -0.03 2.40
C ILE A 71 -8.91 0.47 0.97
N ALA A 72 -8.06 0.07 0.02
CA ALA A 72 -8.21 0.41 -1.39
C ALA A 72 -9.45 -0.25 -2.02
N GLU A 73 -9.72 -1.52 -1.69
CA GLU A 73 -10.85 -2.28 -2.25
C GLU A 73 -12.22 -1.91 -1.66
N ILE A 74 -12.29 -1.58 -0.37
CA ILE A 74 -13.57 -1.24 0.29
C ILE A 74 -14.16 0.04 -0.28
N SER A 75 -13.33 1.05 -0.56
CA SER A 75 -13.86 2.31 -1.07
C SER A 75 -14.29 2.23 -2.54
N ASP A 76 -13.76 1.31 -3.34
CA ASP A 76 -14.26 1.05 -4.70
C ASP A 76 -15.70 0.50 -4.64
N LYS A 77 -15.98 -0.38 -3.66
CA LYS A 77 -17.31 -0.97 -3.44
C LYS A 77 -18.34 -0.01 -2.82
N ASP A 78 -17.90 0.98 -2.06
CA ASP A 78 -18.78 2.01 -1.48
C ASP A 78 -19.17 3.09 -2.52
N VAL A 79 -18.33 3.34 -3.53
CA VAL A 79 -18.59 4.35 -4.57
C VAL A 79 -19.58 3.85 -5.63
N GLY A 80 -19.79 2.52 -5.76
CA GLY A 80 -20.73 1.91 -6.70
C GLY A 80 -22.20 1.85 -6.24
N LYS A 81 -22.58 2.57 -5.17
CA LYS A 81 -23.96 2.64 -4.67
C LYS A 81 -24.50 4.07 -4.76
N ASP A 82 -24.64 4.57 -5.97
CA ASP A 82 -25.54 5.69 -6.30
C ASP A 82 -26.11 5.48 -7.71
#